data_AF-A0A7W8NJA6-F1
#
_entry.id   AF-A0A7W8NJA6-F1
#
_cell.length_a   1.000
_cell.length_b   1.000
_cell.length_c   1.000
_cell.angle_alpha   90.00
_cell.angle_beta   90.00
_cell.angle_gamma   90.00
#
_symmetry.space_group_name_H-M   'P 1'
#
loop_
_entity.id
_entity.type
_entity.pdbx_description
1 polymer ?
#
loop_
_entity_poly.entity_id
_entity_poly.type
_entity_poly.pdbx_seq_one_letter_code
_entity_poly.pdbx_strand_id
1 'polypeptide(L)'
;MNKKSADTTLAIWIPAAAAAIYPWILEAFHWSVTPATSDHSGTQLSTIAILTASLLLMAAFAVPLMNLMIASRPQHTAALTAANVRARRFALLAVTAPTLYVFFGVLTYIAGSKVPDQWIWSPAWLVFGYVASRSTDAVMPQHTRTSAHLRVVHGICGALAALYVVFHIANHLFGLISPEAHAAVMDIGRTVYRAKLIEPLLVAVMLFQIASGLRLVWTWSVASSDRYQMFQIASGVFLSIFILGHMNSVFIYARTWLNIPTDWAFATGLPSGLIHDSWNIRLLPHYALGVFFVLAHLCSGLRVVMLAHGVKVPLANRCWWTGVLLSILISVAIICGMTGLRLA
;
A
#
# COMPACT_ATOMS: atom_id res chain seq x y z
N MET A 1 26.84 -11.65 21.61
CA MET A 1 26.44 -11.03 20.33
C MET A 1 26.76 -9.54 20.42
N ASN A 2 27.51 -8.95 19.48
CA ASN A 2 27.84 -7.51 19.49
C ASN A 2 26.55 -6.68 19.34
N LYS A 3 26.41 -5.55 20.06
CA LYS A 3 25.22 -4.67 20.05
C LYS A 3 24.74 -4.32 18.62
N LYS A 4 25.67 -4.06 17.70
CA LYS A 4 25.37 -3.78 16.28
C LYS A 4 24.71 -4.96 15.55
N SER A 5 25.10 -6.20 15.85
CA SER A 5 24.51 -7.40 15.26
C SER A 5 23.11 -7.68 15.82
N ALA A 6 22.89 -7.36 17.11
CA ALA A 6 21.57 -7.44 17.73
C ALA A 6 20.59 -6.42 17.13
N ASP A 7 21.04 -5.18 16.90
CA ASP A 7 20.20 -4.13 16.31
C ASP A 7 19.74 -4.48 14.88
N THR A 8 20.63 -5.01 14.03
CA THR A 8 20.28 -5.44 12.67
C THR A 8 19.35 -6.66 12.67
N THR A 9 19.58 -7.61 13.59
CA THR A 9 18.72 -8.79 13.75
C THR A 9 17.31 -8.38 14.17
N LEU A 10 17.19 -7.46 15.12
CA LEU A 10 15.91 -6.92 15.56
C LEU A 10 15.19 -6.15 14.45
N ALA A 11 15.94 -5.41 13.61
CA ALA A 11 15.42 -4.71 12.44
C ALA A 11 14.91 -5.63 11.32
N ILE A 12 15.15 -6.95 11.41
CA ILE A 12 14.58 -7.97 10.51
C ILE A 12 13.40 -8.68 11.18
N TRP A 13 13.58 -9.10 12.43
CA TRP A 13 12.55 -9.88 13.12
C TRP A 13 11.31 -9.08 13.49
N ILE A 14 11.43 -7.79 13.85
CA ILE A 14 10.24 -6.96 14.10
C ILE A 14 9.38 -6.86 12.83
N PRO A 15 9.92 -6.49 11.64
CA PRO A 15 9.12 -6.50 10.42
C PRO A 15 8.56 -7.87 10.04
N ALA A 16 9.31 -8.96 10.25
CA ALA A 16 8.86 -10.32 9.94
C ALA A 16 7.66 -10.70 10.81
N ALA A 17 7.76 -10.49 12.12
CA ALA A 17 6.68 -10.78 13.06
C ALA A 17 5.46 -9.89 12.81
N ALA A 18 5.67 -8.59 12.58
CA ALA A 18 4.59 -7.64 12.29
C ALA A 18 3.81 -8.01 11.03
N ALA A 19 4.51 -8.35 9.94
CA ALA A 19 3.88 -8.82 8.72
C ALA A 19 3.20 -10.18 8.92
N ALA A 20 3.82 -11.12 9.64
CA ALA A 20 3.24 -12.43 9.93
C ALA A 20 1.95 -12.34 10.76
N ILE A 21 1.88 -11.41 11.73
CA ILE A 21 0.70 -11.22 12.59
C ILE A 21 -0.43 -10.45 11.87
N TYR A 22 -0.12 -9.70 10.82
CA TYR A 22 -1.07 -8.81 10.14
C TYR A 22 -2.44 -9.45 9.78
N PRO A 23 -2.52 -10.64 9.17
CA PRO A 23 -3.81 -11.29 8.88
C PRO A 23 -4.66 -11.55 10.13
N TRP A 24 -4.03 -11.96 11.22
CA TRP A 24 -4.69 -12.30 12.48
C TRP A 24 -5.30 -11.07 13.16
N ILE A 25 -4.69 -9.89 12.97
CA ILE A 25 -5.28 -8.63 13.43
C ILE A 25 -6.61 -8.37 12.71
N LEU A 26 -6.67 -8.63 11.40
CA LEU A 26 -7.87 -8.44 10.59
C LEU A 26 -8.94 -9.50 10.90
N GLU A 27 -8.54 -10.74 11.14
CA GLU A 27 -9.46 -11.81 11.57
C GLU A 27 -10.05 -11.52 12.94
N ALA A 28 -9.23 -11.09 13.91
CA ALA A 28 -9.71 -10.64 15.21
C ALA A 28 -10.64 -9.43 15.09
N PHE A 29 -10.35 -8.49 14.18
CA PHE A 29 -11.27 -7.38 13.88
C PHE A 29 -12.62 -7.91 13.41
N HIS A 30 -12.62 -8.81 12.44
CA HIS A 30 -13.84 -9.41 11.90
C HIS A 30 -14.66 -10.09 13.01
N TRP A 31 -14.01 -10.84 13.90
CA TRP A 31 -14.69 -11.48 15.03
C TRP A 31 -15.33 -10.46 15.99
N SER A 32 -14.67 -9.32 16.22
CA SER A 32 -15.22 -8.26 17.08
C SER A 32 -16.41 -7.51 16.49
N VAL A 33 -16.57 -7.51 15.16
CA VAL A 33 -17.69 -6.84 14.48
C VAL A 33 -18.77 -7.81 13.97
N THR A 34 -18.60 -9.11 14.24
CA THR A 34 -19.57 -10.15 13.86
C THR A 34 -20.50 -10.44 15.04
N PRO A 35 -21.82 -10.28 14.89
CA PRO A 35 -22.78 -10.59 15.96
C PRO A 35 -22.71 -12.06 16.39
N ALA A 36 -22.85 -12.32 17.70
CA ALA A 36 -22.82 -13.68 18.26
C ALA A 36 -24.08 -14.51 17.95
N THR A 37 -25.17 -13.86 17.52
CA THR A 37 -26.45 -14.49 17.19
C THR A 37 -26.84 -14.16 15.76
N SER A 38 -27.25 -15.17 15.00
CA SER A 38 -27.69 -15.09 13.59
C SER A 38 -29.02 -14.35 13.38
N ASP A 39 -29.56 -13.69 14.40
CA ASP A 39 -30.72 -12.83 14.23
C ASP A 39 -30.29 -11.58 13.45
N HIS A 40 -30.65 -11.56 12.17
CA HIS A 40 -30.43 -10.47 11.21
C HIS A 40 -31.12 -9.13 11.60
N SER A 41 -31.64 -9.02 12.83
CA SER A 41 -32.24 -7.80 13.36
C SER A 41 -31.18 -6.93 14.03
N GLY A 42 -30.58 -6.01 13.25
CA GLY A 42 -30.13 -4.69 13.69
C GLY A 42 -29.42 -4.55 15.05
N THR A 43 -28.72 -5.58 15.53
CA THR A 43 -28.16 -5.59 16.88
C THR A 43 -26.98 -4.65 16.88
N GLN A 44 -27.14 -3.49 17.53
CA GLN A 44 -26.06 -2.52 17.66
C GLN A 44 -24.87 -3.18 18.36
N LEU A 45 -23.67 -3.01 17.79
CA LEU A 45 -22.44 -3.48 18.42
C LEU A 45 -22.29 -2.85 19.80
N SER A 46 -21.88 -3.65 20.79
CA SER A 46 -21.59 -3.13 22.13
C SER A 46 -20.44 -2.12 22.09
N THR A 47 -20.40 -1.18 23.04
CA THR A 47 -19.30 -0.22 23.15
C THR A 47 -17.94 -0.91 23.24
N ILE A 48 -17.86 -2.04 23.94
CA ILE A 48 -16.63 -2.85 24.06
C ILE A 48 -16.22 -3.40 22.69
N ALA A 49 -17.16 -3.98 21.93
CA ALA A 49 -16.90 -4.49 20.59
C ALA A 49 -16.38 -3.38 19.65
N ILE A 50 -16.98 -2.19 19.69
CA ILE A 50 -16.55 -1.04 18.89
C ILE A 50 -15.13 -0.59 19.27
N LEU A 51 -14.83 -0.50 20.57
CA LEU A 51 -13.50 -0.12 21.06
C LEU A 51 -12.44 -1.16 20.63
N THR A 52 -12.74 -2.45 20.80
CA THR A 52 -11.86 -3.54 20.39
C THR A 52 -11.62 -3.52 18.87
N ALA A 53 -12.66 -3.40 18.07
CA ALA A 53 -12.56 -3.29 16.61
C ALA A 53 -11.72 -2.07 16.21
N SER A 54 -11.92 -0.92 16.85
CA SER A 54 -11.16 0.30 16.57
C SER A 54 -9.68 0.13 16.88
N LEU A 55 -9.33 -0.49 18.02
CA LEU A 55 -7.95 -0.78 18.41
C LEU A 55 -7.28 -1.76 17.44
N LEU A 56 -7.99 -2.81 17.01
CA LEU A 56 -7.48 -3.78 16.04
C LEU A 56 -7.26 -3.15 14.67
N LEU A 57 -8.19 -2.31 14.21
CA LEU A 57 -8.03 -1.59 12.96
C LEU A 57 -6.83 -0.62 13.03
N MET A 58 -6.67 0.12 14.13
CA MET A 58 -5.49 0.95 14.36
C MET A 58 -4.20 0.12 14.36
N ALA A 59 -4.21 -1.08 14.96
CA ALA A 59 -3.07 -1.98 14.92
C ALA A 59 -2.72 -2.44 13.49
N ALA A 60 -3.73 -2.69 12.65
CA ALA A 60 -3.52 -3.03 11.23
C ALA A 60 -2.85 -1.88 10.46
N PHE A 61 -3.23 -0.62 10.71
CA PHE A 61 -2.56 0.56 10.15
C PHE A 61 -1.17 0.83 10.77
N ALA A 62 -0.95 0.40 12.02
CA ALA A 62 0.34 0.55 12.69
C ALA A 62 1.43 -0.36 12.11
N VAL A 63 1.09 -1.52 11.54
CA VAL A 63 2.05 -2.44 10.91
C VAL A 63 2.92 -1.75 9.83
N PRO A 64 2.36 -1.16 8.77
CA PRO A 64 3.17 -0.48 7.75
C PRO A 64 3.89 0.75 8.31
N LEU A 65 3.30 1.48 9.26
CA LEU A 65 3.94 2.65 9.89
C LEU A 65 5.19 2.25 10.68
N MET A 66 5.09 1.22 11.52
CA MET A 66 6.21 0.72 12.30
C MET A 66 7.35 0.24 11.39
N ASN A 67 7.02 -0.46 10.30
CA ASN A 67 8.00 -0.92 9.31
C ASN A 67 8.67 0.24 8.58
N LEU A 68 7.93 1.30 8.26
CA LEU A 68 8.49 2.53 7.71
C LEU A 68 9.45 3.22 8.71
N MET A 69 9.09 3.26 9.99
CA MET A 69 9.96 3.82 11.04
C MET A 69 11.26 3.02 11.16
N ILE A 70 11.20 1.69 11.07
CA ILE A 70 12.38 0.80 11.10
C ILE A 70 13.25 1.03 9.85
N ALA A 71 12.64 1.09 8.66
CA ALA A 71 13.36 1.38 7.41
C ALA A 71 14.05 2.76 7.42
N SER A 72 13.46 3.73 8.14
CA SER A 72 13.94 5.10 8.29
C SER A 72 14.99 5.30 9.37
N ARG A 73 15.36 4.25 10.12
CA ARG A 73 16.40 4.37 11.15
C ARG A 73 17.72 4.83 10.53
N PRO A 74 18.38 5.85 11.11
CA PRO A 74 19.69 6.27 10.65
C PRO A 74 20.68 5.11 10.73
N GLN A 75 21.45 4.89 9.66
CA GLN A 75 22.53 3.92 9.67
C GLN A 75 23.76 4.59 10.28
N HIS A 76 23.98 4.38 11.58
CA HIS A 76 25.09 4.98 12.34
C HIS A 76 26.46 4.31 12.09
N THR A 77 26.60 3.45 11.08
CA THR A 77 27.84 2.72 10.80
C THR A 77 28.69 3.42 9.75
N ALA A 78 29.97 3.65 10.06
CA ALA A 78 30.94 4.25 9.13
C ALA A 78 31.10 3.46 7.81
N ALA A 79 30.87 2.14 7.86
CA ALA A 79 30.80 1.28 6.68
C ALA A 79 29.36 0.81 6.44
N LEU A 80 28.92 0.88 5.19
CA LEU A 80 27.67 0.31 4.72
C LEU A 80 27.84 -1.22 4.60
N THR A 81 27.01 -1.99 5.31
CA THR A 81 27.04 -3.45 5.26
C THR A 81 25.83 -4.01 4.52
N ALA A 82 26.00 -5.19 3.90
CA ALA A 82 24.93 -5.93 3.26
C ALA A 82 23.79 -6.22 4.26
N ALA A 83 24.13 -6.45 5.53
CA ALA A 83 23.19 -6.63 6.64
C ALA A 83 22.22 -5.45 6.80
N ASN A 84 22.77 -4.23 6.83
CA ASN A 84 21.98 -3.01 7.07
C ASN A 84 21.08 -2.69 5.87
N VAL A 85 21.58 -2.88 4.65
CA VAL A 85 20.79 -2.74 3.42
C VAL A 85 19.66 -3.77 3.38
N ARG A 86 19.97 -5.03 3.70
CA ARG A 86 19.00 -6.13 3.75
C ARG A 86 17.91 -5.87 4.78
N ALA A 87 18.27 -5.49 6.01
CA ALA A 87 17.31 -5.14 7.06
C ALA A 87 16.39 -3.99 6.64
N ARG A 88 16.94 -2.92 6.05
CA ARG A 88 16.14 -1.81 5.51
C ARG A 88 15.20 -2.26 4.40
N ARG A 89 15.68 -3.00 3.41
CA ARG A 89 14.86 -3.50 2.30
C ARG A 89 13.78 -4.47 2.77
N PHE A 90 14.09 -5.29 3.76
CA PHE A 90 13.12 -6.19 4.39
C PHE A 90 12.03 -5.41 5.12
N ALA A 91 12.40 -4.37 5.88
CA ALA A 91 11.43 -3.45 6.48
C ALA A 91 10.57 -2.74 5.42
N LEU A 92 11.17 -2.27 4.32
CA LEU A 92 10.44 -1.69 3.18
C LEU A 92 9.45 -2.68 2.54
N LEU A 93 9.83 -3.95 2.41
CA LEU A 93 8.93 -5.00 1.93
C LEU A 93 7.76 -5.20 2.91
N ALA A 94 8.02 -5.19 4.22
CA ALA A 94 6.99 -5.34 5.24
C ALA A 94 6.03 -4.14 5.35
N VAL A 95 6.42 -2.94 4.85
CA VAL A 95 5.46 -1.82 4.65
C VAL A 95 4.33 -2.23 3.70
N THR A 96 4.59 -3.15 2.77
CA THR A 96 3.59 -3.60 1.78
C THR A 96 2.62 -4.64 2.32
N ALA A 97 2.76 -5.10 3.57
CA ALA A 97 1.94 -6.20 4.13
C ALA A 97 0.43 -6.06 3.84
N PRO A 98 -0.22 -4.88 4.02
CA PRO A 98 -1.63 -4.72 3.66
C PRO A 98 -1.96 -5.07 2.21
N THR A 99 -1.20 -4.52 1.26
CA THR A 99 -1.48 -4.69 -0.16
C THR A 99 -0.99 -6.03 -0.70
N LEU A 100 0.13 -6.54 -0.17
CA LEU A 100 0.65 -7.84 -0.54
C LEU A 100 -0.27 -8.95 -0.03
N TYR A 101 -0.93 -8.79 1.12
CA TYR A 101 -1.89 -9.77 1.63
C TYR A 101 -3.16 -9.85 0.78
N VAL A 102 -3.65 -8.72 0.26
CA VAL A 102 -4.75 -8.71 -0.72
C VAL A 102 -4.35 -9.45 -1.99
N PHE A 103 -3.21 -9.10 -2.57
CA PHE A 103 -2.74 -9.72 -3.81
C PHE A 103 -2.52 -11.24 -3.62
N PHE A 104 -1.88 -11.62 -2.51
CA PHE A 104 -1.68 -13.02 -2.15
C PHE A 104 -3.00 -13.77 -2.01
N GLY A 105 -3.99 -13.21 -1.29
CA GLY A 105 -5.31 -13.81 -1.10
C GLY A 105 -6.07 -14.01 -2.42
N VAL A 106 -5.96 -13.09 -3.37
CA VAL A 106 -6.56 -13.24 -4.70
C VAL A 106 -5.90 -14.39 -5.46
N LEU A 107 -4.57 -14.49 -5.43
CA LEU A 107 -3.86 -15.57 -6.10
C LEU A 107 -4.16 -16.95 -5.50
N THR A 108 -4.20 -17.07 -4.17
CA THR A 108 -4.53 -18.33 -3.51
C THR A 108 -5.98 -18.75 -3.75
N TYR A 109 -6.90 -17.77 -3.81
CA TYR A 109 -8.30 -18.02 -4.15
C TYR A 109 -8.46 -18.54 -5.58
N ILE A 110 -7.84 -17.87 -6.57
CA ILE A 110 -7.86 -18.32 -7.98
C ILE A 110 -7.21 -19.70 -8.12
N ALA A 111 -6.15 -19.98 -7.36
CA ALA A 111 -5.48 -21.28 -7.34
C ALA A 111 -6.31 -22.38 -6.65
N GLY A 112 -7.47 -22.06 -6.07
CA GLY A 112 -8.36 -23.03 -5.42
C GLY A 112 -7.83 -23.57 -4.09
N SER A 113 -6.95 -22.82 -3.40
CA SER A 113 -6.38 -23.24 -2.11
C SER A 113 -7.49 -23.56 -1.10
N LYS A 114 -7.38 -24.72 -0.44
CA LYS A 114 -8.25 -25.11 0.68
C LYS A 114 -7.69 -24.69 2.04
N VAL A 115 -6.42 -24.31 2.08
CA VAL A 115 -5.76 -23.80 3.28
C VAL A 115 -6.04 -22.29 3.38
N PRO A 116 -6.56 -21.80 4.52
CA PRO A 116 -6.70 -20.37 4.73
C PRO A 116 -5.35 -19.68 4.56
N ASP A 117 -5.34 -18.58 3.81
CA ASP A 117 -4.15 -17.84 3.43
C ASP A 117 -3.29 -17.38 4.61
N GLN A 118 -3.88 -17.03 5.75
CA GLN A 118 -3.15 -16.73 7.00
C GLN A 118 -2.20 -17.84 7.45
N TRP A 119 -2.57 -19.12 7.26
CA TRP A 119 -1.73 -20.27 7.59
C TRP A 119 -0.57 -20.51 6.62
N ILE A 120 -0.61 -19.91 5.43
CA ILE A 120 0.51 -19.91 4.49
C ILE A 120 1.36 -18.64 4.68
N TRP A 121 0.69 -17.50 4.88
CA TRP A 121 1.28 -16.18 5.01
C TRP A 121 2.21 -16.06 6.22
N SER A 122 1.73 -16.41 7.42
CA SER A 122 2.52 -16.20 8.64
C SER A 122 3.80 -17.04 8.67
N PRO A 123 3.78 -18.35 8.36
CA PRO A 123 5.01 -19.13 8.25
C PRO A 123 5.96 -18.61 7.17
N ALA A 124 5.45 -18.18 6.02
CA ALA A 124 6.28 -17.64 4.94
C ALA A 124 7.07 -16.40 5.40
N TRP A 125 6.43 -15.46 6.10
CA TRP A 125 7.11 -14.28 6.63
C TRP A 125 8.15 -14.60 7.71
N LEU A 126 7.88 -15.58 8.58
CA LEU A 126 8.86 -16.05 9.56
C LEU A 126 10.07 -16.72 8.90
N VAL A 127 9.84 -17.52 7.86
CA VAL A 127 10.91 -18.13 7.06
C VAL A 127 11.73 -17.05 6.34
N PHE A 128 11.09 -16.06 5.71
CA PHE A 128 11.80 -14.95 5.10
C PHE A 128 12.61 -14.14 6.11
N GLY A 129 12.08 -13.90 7.31
CA GLY A 129 12.80 -13.28 8.42
C GLY A 129 14.01 -14.11 8.85
N TYR A 130 13.85 -15.43 8.99
CA TYR A 130 14.94 -16.35 9.31
C TYR A 130 16.05 -16.30 8.25
N VAL A 131 15.71 -16.46 6.97
CA VAL A 131 16.68 -16.43 5.86
C VAL A 131 17.39 -15.07 5.79
N ALA A 132 16.64 -13.97 5.94
CA ALA A 132 17.21 -12.63 5.96
C ALA A 132 18.16 -12.40 7.14
N SER A 133 17.88 -12.99 8.31
CA SER A 133 18.72 -12.88 9.51
C SER A 133 20.03 -13.69 9.44
N ARG A 134 20.06 -14.75 8.61
CA ARG A 134 21.20 -15.68 8.49
C ARG A 134 22.13 -15.41 7.30
N SER A 135 21.74 -14.51 6.41
CA SER A 135 22.53 -14.18 5.23
C SER A 135 23.87 -13.51 5.60
N THR A 136 24.94 -13.82 4.86
CA THR A 136 26.29 -13.34 5.15
C THR A 136 26.40 -11.81 5.09
N ASP A 137 27.28 -11.28 5.93
CA ASP A 137 27.53 -9.85 6.03
C ASP A 137 28.83 -9.51 5.30
N ALA A 138 28.67 -8.83 4.15
CA ALA A 138 29.77 -8.25 3.40
C ALA A 138 29.75 -6.72 3.51
N VAL A 139 30.93 -6.10 3.49
CA VAL A 139 31.03 -4.65 3.29
C VAL A 139 30.63 -4.34 1.86
N MET A 140 29.72 -3.39 1.67
CA MET A 140 29.24 -3.01 0.35
C MET A 140 30.02 -1.81 -0.21
N PRO A 141 30.25 -1.76 -1.53
CA PRO A 141 30.84 -0.59 -2.17
C PRO A 141 29.91 0.63 -2.00
N GLN A 142 30.50 1.79 -1.68
CA GLN A 142 29.77 3.03 -1.35
C GLN A 142 29.07 3.71 -2.53
N HIS A 143 29.26 3.25 -3.77
CA HIS A 143 28.82 3.98 -4.96
C HIS A 143 27.87 3.17 -5.83
N THR A 144 26.56 3.29 -5.57
CA THR A 144 25.53 3.02 -6.57
C THR A 144 24.93 4.36 -7.00
N ARG A 145 25.31 4.84 -8.19
CA ARG A 145 24.73 6.06 -8.75
C ARG A 145 23.41 5.73 -9.45
N THR A 146 22.40 6.56 -9.20
CA THR A 146 21.11 6.44 -9.89
C THR A 146 21.15 7.14 -11.22
N SER A 147 20.60 6.50 -12.25
CA SER A 147 20.46 7.12 -13.57
C SER A 147 19.55 8.34 -13.49
N ALA A 148 20.09 9.53 -13.78
CA ALA A 148 19.32 10.77 -13.85
C ALA A 148 18.24 10.68 -14.94
N HIS A 149 18.58 10.09 -16.09
CA HIS A 149 17.63 9.84 -17.17
C HIS A 149 16.46 8.97 -16.70
N LEU A 150 16.72 7.88 -15.99
CA LEU A 150 15.66 7.01 -15.47
C LEU A 150 14.72 7.77 -14.52
N ARG A 151 15.25 8.65 -13.66
CA ARG A 151 14.44 9.48 -12.76
C ARG A 151 13.52 10.43 -13.53
N VAL A 152 14.04 11.06 -14.59
CA VAL A 152 13.27 11.99 -15.43
C VAL A 152 12.15 11.24 -16.16
N VAL A 153 12.49 10.13 -16.84
CA VAL A 153 11.49 9.33 -17.56
C VAL A 153 10.44 8.76 -16.60
N HIS A 154 10.86 8.24 -15.44
CA HIS A 154 9.94 7.80 -14.40
C HIS A 154 8.99 8.93 -13.98
N GLY A 155 9.51 10.13 -13.74
CA GLY A 155 8.70 11.30 -13.38
C GLY A 155 7.71 11.74 -14.46
N ILE A 156 8.11 11.75 -15.72
CA ILE A 156 7.23 12.09 -16.86
C ILE A 156 6.10 11.06 -16.99
N CYS A 157 6.44 9.77 -17.02
CA CYS A 157 5.43 8.71 -17.05
C CYS A 157 4.54 8.71 -15.80
N GLY A 158 5.09 9.10 -14.64
CA GLY A 158 4.33 9.27 -13.41
C GLY A 158 3.33 10.42 -13.50
N ALA A 159 3.71 11.54 -14.13
CA ALA A 159 2.79 12.65 -14.40
C ALA A 159 1.66 12.25 -15.37
N LEU A 160 1.96 11.44 -16.38
CA LEU A 160 0.93 10.88 -17.27
C LEU A 160 -0.02 9.93 -16.52
N ALA A 161 0.52 9.04 -15.69
CA ALA A 161 -0.28 8.16 -14.84
C ALA A 161 -1.15 8.96 -13.84
N ALA A 162 -0.64 10.09 -13.34
CA ALA A 162 -1.35 10.95 -12.40
C ALA A 162 -2.65 11.51 -12.99
N LEU A 163 -2.72 11.76 -14.30
CA LEU A 163 -3.96 12.20 -14.96
C LEU A 163 -5.11 11.20 -14.74
N TYR A 164 -4.82 9.90 -14.95
CA TYR A 164 -5.77 8.84 -14.68
C TYR A 164 -6.06 8.70 -13.18
N VAL A 165 -5.01 8.70 -12.35
CA VAL A 165 -5.17 8.51 -10.89
C VAL A 165 -6.02 9.61 -10.26
N VAL A 166 -5.83 10.87 -10.63
CA VAL A 166 -6.62 11.99 -10.10
C VAL A 166 -8.08 11.85 -10.51
N PHE A 167 -8.36 11.51 -11.77
CA PHE A 167 -9.72 11.21 -12.21
C PHE A 167 -10.32 10.03 -11.42
N HIS A 168 -9.56 8.95 -11.26
CA HIS A 168 -10.01 7.73 -10.59
C HIS A 168 -10.34 7.98 -9.11
N ILE A 169 -9.50 8.73 -8.40
CA ILE A 169 -9.73 9.14 -7.00
C ILE A 169 -10.92 10.08 -6.90
N ALA A 170 -11.03 11.06 -7.81
CA ALA A 170 -12.17 11.97 -7.84
C ALA A 170 -13.49 11.19 -8.04
N ASN A 171 -13.51 10.23 -8.95
CA ASN A 171 -14.65 9.34 -9.16
C ASN A 171 -15.07 8.60 -7.88
N HIS A 172 -14.11 8.04 -7.11
CA HIS A 172 -14.40 7.40 -5.82
C HIS A 172 -15.02 8.34 -4.79
N LEU A 173 -14.64 9.63 -4.79
CA LEU A 173 -15.27 10.63 -3.91
C LEU A 173 -16.75 10.85 -4.22
N PHE A 174 -17.22 10.63 -5.46
CA PHE A 174 -18.66 10.69 -5.77
C PHE A 174 -19.45 9.58 -5.08
N GLY A 175 -18.80 8.52 -4.60
CA GLY A 175 -19.43 7.50 -3.76
C GLY A 175 -19.93 8.01 -2.41
N LEU A 176 -19.44 9.16 -1.94
CA LEU A 176 -20.01 9.87 -0.79
C LEU A 176 -21.37 10.51 -1.08
N ILE A 177 -21.69 10.75 -2.35
CA ILE A 177 -23.02 11.20 -2.76
C ILE A 177 -23.91 9.97 -2.91
N SER A 178 -23.59 9.08 -3.85
CA SER A 178 -24.28 7.80 -4.01
C SER A 178 -23.50 6.84 -4.93
N PRO A 179 -23.81 5.53 -4.91
CA PRO A 179 -23.29 4.58 -5.89
C PRO A 179 -23.60 4.97 -7.35
N GLU A 180 -24.76 5.59 -7.59
CA GLU A 180 -25.21 6.05 -8.91
C GLU A 180 -24.42 7.27 -9.37
N ALA A 181 -24.12 8.22 -8.47
CA ALA A 181 -23.26 9.37 -8.79
C ALA A 181 -21.85 8.92 -9.16
N HIS A 182 -21.29 7.98 -8.40
CA HIS A 182 -20.04 7.31 -8.76
C HIS A 182 -20.16 6.60 -10.13
N ALA A 183 -21.25 5.88 -10.40
CA ALA A 183 -21.44 5.19 -11.67
C ALA A 183 -21.51 6.14 -12.87
N ALA A 184 -22.23 7.26 -12.74
CA ALA A 184 -22.34 8.27 -13.79
C ALA A 184 -20.98 8.87 -14.18
N VAL A 185 -20.16 9.25 -13.18
CA VAL A 185 -18.81 9.77 -13.42
C VAL A 185 -17.89 8.68 -13.98
N MET A 186 -18.00 7.46 -13.44
CA MET A 186 -17.23 6.31 -13.90
C MET A 186 -17.48 6.03 -15.39
N ASP A 187 -18.73 6.05 -15.83
CA ASP A 187 -19.10 5.74 -17.22
C ASP A 187 -18.57 6.78 -18.21
N ILE A 188 -18.56 8.07 -17.84
CA ILE A 188 -17.87 9.12 -18.62
C ILE A 188 -16.40 8.75 -18.78
N GLY A 189 -15.72 8.43 -17.69
CA GLY A 189 -14.30 8.07 -17.73
C GLY A 189 -14.01 6.82 -18.54
N ARG A 190 -14.90 5.81 -18.49
CA ARG A 190 -14.75 4.54 -19.22
C ARG A 190 -14.71 4.75 -20.73
N THR A 191 -15.37 5.77 -21.26
CA THR A 191 -15.25 6.12 -22.70
C THR A 191 -13.81 6.45 -23.12
N VAL A 192 -12.98 6.90 -22.17
CA VAL A 192 -11.59 7.27 -22.39
C VAL A 192 -10.64 6.15 -21.98
N TYR A 193 -10.59 5.80 -20.68
CA TYR A 193 -9.55 4.90 -20.17
C TYR A 193 -9.78 3.42 -20.50
N ARG A 194 -10.98 3.05 -20.98
CA ARG A 194 -11.25 1.70 -21.55
C ARG A 194 -11.25 1.67 -23.07
N ALA A 195 -10.88 2.76 -23.74
CA ALA A 195 -10.74 2.74 -25.19
C ALA A 195 -9.66 1.72 -25.60
N LYS A 196 -9.86 1.05 -26.74
CA LYS A 196 -9.05 -0.08 -27.23
C LYS A 196 -7.53 0.19 -27.23
N LEU A 197 -7.12 1.43 -27.45
CA LEU A 197 -5.70 1.84 -27.43
C LEU A 197 -5.25 2.45 -26.09
N ILE A 198 -6.15 3.09 -25.35
CA ILE A 198 -5.80 3.79 -24.11
C ILE A 198 -5.66 2.81 -22.95
N GLU A 199 -6.53 1.80 -22.84
CA GLU A 199 -6.46 0.81 -21.75
C GLU A 199 -5.09 0.09 -21.72
N PRO A 200 -4.59 -0.48 -22.85
CA PRO A 200 -3.28 -1.13 -22.86
C PRO A 200 -2.12 -0.15 -22.65
N LEU A 201 -2.22 1.09 -23.14
CA LEU A 201 -1.19 2.11 -22.93
C LEU A 201 -1.09 2.52 -21.47
N LEU A 202 -2.23 2.70 -20.80
CA LEU A 202 -2.29 2.99 -19.37
C LEU A 202 -1.71 1.84 -18.56
N VAL A 203 -2.05 0.59 -18.90
CA VAL A 203 -1.44 -0.62 -18.32
C VAL A 203 0.08 -0.61 -18.50
N ALA A 204 0.57 -0.32 -19.71
CA ALA A 204 2.01 -0.27 -19.99
C ALA A 204 2.72 0.83 -19.18
N VAL A 205 2.12 2.01 -19.05
CA VAL A 205 2.64 3.10 -18.21
C VAL A 205 2.71 2.67 -16.74
N MET A 206 1.67 2.02 -16.21
CA MET A 206 1.65 1.52 -14.83
C MET A 206 2.72 0.44 -14.59
N LEU A 207 2.87 -0.52 -15.51
CA LEU A 207 3.92 -1.54 -15.44
C LEU A 207 5.33 -0.91 -15.54
N PHE A 208 5.49 0.10 -16.39
CA PHE A 208 6.72 0.87 -16.46
C PHE A 208 7.01 1.60 -15.15
N GLN A 209 6.01 2.22 -14.51
CA GLN A 209 6.15 2.85 -13.19
C GLN A 209 6.63 1.85 -12.13
N ILE A 210 6.08 0.64 -12.11
CA ILE A 210 6.53 -0.45 -11.22
C ILE A 210 8.00 -0.78 -11.49
N ALA A 211 8.35 -1.12 -12.73
CA ALA A 211 9.69 -1.58 -13.07
C ALA A 211 10.76 -0.49 -12.84
N SER A 212 10.50 0.73 -13.31
CA SER A 212 11.42 1.87 -13.13
C SER A 212 11.52 2.30 -11.66
N GLY A 213 10.41 2.30 -10.92
CA GLY A 213 10.37 2.61 -9.49
C GLY A 213 11.18 1.62 -8.66
N LEU A 214 10.98 0.30 -8.87
CA LEU A 214 11.76 -0.73 -8.18
C LEU A 214 13.25 -0.66 -8.51
N ARG A 215 13.60 -0.31 -9.75
CA ARG A 215 15.01 -0.08 -10.13
C ARG A 215 15.61 1.10 -9.35
N LEU A 216 14.88 2.20 -9.19
CA LEU A 216 15.30 3.36 -8.40
C LEU A 216 15.42 3.02 -6.90
N VAL A 217 14.42 2.32 -6.34
CA VAL A 217 14.42 1.83 -4.96
C VAL A 217 15.65 0.96 -4.70
N TRP A 218 16.01 0.07 -5.62
CA TRP A 218 17.18 -0.79 -5.46
C TRP A 218 18.45 0.04 -5.23
N THR A 219 18.62 1.12 -5.98
CA THR A 219 19.77 2.01 -5.80
C THR A 219 19.66 2.93 -4.59
N TRP A 220 18.49 3.52 -4.32
CA TRP A 220 18.32 4.48 -3.23
C TRP A 220 18.26 3.84 -1.84
N SER A 221 17.80 2.59 -1.73
CA SER A 221 17.79 1.86 -0.45
C SER A 221 19.18 1.61 0.13
N VAL A 222 20.23 1.74 -0.70
CA VAL A 222 21.63 1.58 -0.32
C VAL A 222 22.25 2.89 0.17
N ALA A 223 21.68 4.03 -0.22
CA ALA A 223 22.20 5.35 0.10
C ALA A 223 21.79 5.81 1.52
N SER A 224 22.50 6.82 2.04
CA SER A 224 21.95 7.63 3.12
C SER A 224 20.74 8.40 2.58
N SER A 225 19.65 8.39 3.35
CA SER A 225 18.40 9.01 2.96
C SER A 225 17.85 9.82 4.11
N ASP A 226 17.35 11.02 3.80
CA ASP A 226 16.52 11.75 4.73
C ASP A 226 15.12 11.09 4.85
N ARG A 227 14.32 11.57 5.79
CA ARG A 227 12.97 11.05 6.02
C ARG A 227 12.04 11.19 4.81
N TYR A 228 12.23 12.24 3.99
CA TYR A 228 11.37 12.50 2.82
C TYR A 228 11.68 11.53 1.69
N GLN A 229 12.97 11.27 1.45
CA GLN A 229 13.42 10.28 0.50
C GLN A 229 13.03 8.87 0.95
N MET A 230 13.17 8.54 2.25
CA MET A 230 12.75 7.22 2.72
C MET A 230 11.24 7.01 2.62
N PHE A 231 10.43 8.05 2.90
CA PHE A 231 8.99 8.00 2.64
C PHE A 231 8.68 7.77 1.15
N GLN A 232 9.38 8.46 0.24
CA GLN A 232 9.19 8.26 -1.20
C GLN A 232 9.57 6.84 -1.65
N ILE A 233 10.66 6.29 -1.11
CA ILE A 233 11.08 4.90 -1.36
C ILE A 233 9.99 3.94 -0.86
N ALA A 234 9.55 4.07 0.39
CA ALA A 234 8.56 3.18 0.98
C ALA A 234 7.20 3.23 0.28
N SER A 235 6.70 4.43 -0.02
CA SER A 235 5.48 4.61 -0.81
C SER A 235 5.63 4.02 -2.21
N GLY A 236 6.79 4.16 -2.87
CA GLY A 236 7.05 3.53 -4.17
C GLY A 236 7.03 2.00 -4.13
N VAL A 237 7.60 1.39 -3.07
CA VAL A 237 7.55 -0.07 -2.85
C VAL A 237 6.12 -0.54 -2.58
N PHE A 238 5.38 0.18 -1.73
CA PHE A 238 3.96 -0.10 -1.50
C PHE A 238 3.15 -0.01 -2.80
N LEU A 239 3.30 1.08 -3.56
CA LEU A 239 2.58 1.31 -4.81
C LEU A 239 2.93 0.27 -5.88
N SER A 240 4.16 -0.23 -5.89
CA SER A 240 4.55 -1.28 -6.83
C SER A 240 3.68 -2.54 -6.68
N ILE A 241 3.47 -2.98 -5.43
CA ILE A 241 2.61 -4.12 -5.12
C ILE A 241 1.12 -3.76 -5.24
N PHE A 242 0.74 -2.54 -4.83
CA PHE A 242 -0.64 -2.06 -4.93
C PHE A 242 -1.12 -2.00 -6.37
N ILE A 243 -0.37 -1.37 -7.28
CA ILE A 243 -0.73 -1.25 -8.70
C ILE A 243 -0.85 -2.65 -9.31
N LEU A 244 0.13 -3.53 -9.07
CA LEU A 244 0.11 -4.89 -9.60
C LEU A 244 -1.11 -5.67 -9.09
N GLY A 245 -1.33 -5.68 -7.78
CA GLY A 245 -2.45 -6.39 -7.16
C GLY A 245 -3.81 -5.81 -7.56
N HIS A 246 -3.93 -4.49 -7.59
CA HIS A 246 -5.17 -3.80 -7.97
C HIS A 246 -5.52 -4.06 -9.44
N MET A 247 -4.55 -3.96 -10.34
CA MET A 247 -4.75 -4.31 -11.76
C MET A 247 -5.09 -5.79 -11.93
N ASN A 248 -4.43 -6.69 -11.19
CA ASN A 248 -4.79 -8.11 -11.20
C ASN A 248 -6.25 -8.32 -10.75
N SER A 249 -6.68 -7.68 -9.67
CA SER A 249 -8.06 -7.78 -9.19
C SER A 249 -9.08 -7.30 -10.22
N VAL A 250 -8.79 -6.21 -10.94
CA VAL A 250 -9.69 -5.63 -11.95
C VAL A 250 -9.70 -6.46 -13.24
N PHE A 251 -8.54 -6.74 -13.81
CA PHE A 251 -8.44 -7.37 -15.14
C PHE A 251 -8.57 -8.88 -15.07
N ILE A 252 -7.83 -9.52 -14.16
CA ILE A 252 -7.74 -10.98 -14.11
C ILE A 252 -8.86 -11.56 -13.27
N TYR A 253 -8.96 -11.12 -12.01
CA TYR A 253 -9.92 -11.70 -11.07
C TYR A 253 -11.37 -11.37 -11.44
N ALA A 254 -11.72 -10.08 -11.55
CA ALA A 254 -13.10 -9.68 -11.81
C ALA A 254 -13.54 -9.93 -13.26
N ARG A 255 -12.84 -9.33 -14.24
CA ARG A 255 -13.30 -9.32 -15.64
C ARG A 255 -13.10 -10.65 -16.35
N THR A 256 -11.98 -11.34 -16.10
CA THR A 256 -11.67 -12.61 -16.80
C THR A 256 -12.11 -13.84 -16.02
N TRP A 257 -11.85 -13.92 -14.71
CA TRP A 257 -12.14 -15.12 -13.92
C TRP A 257 -13.58 -15.17 -13.41
N LEU A 258 -14.07 -14.11 -12.76
CA LEU A 258 -15.45 -14.02 -12.26
C LEU A 258 -16.48 -13.63 -13.34
N ASN A 259 -16.05 -13.02 -14.44
CA ASN A 259 -16.92 -12.43 -15.47
C ASN A 259 -17.92 -11.39 -14.92
N ILE A 260 -17.48 -10.57 -13.96
CA ILE A 260 -18.29 -9.49 -13.36
C ILE A 260 -17.78 -8.09 -13.74
N PRO A 261 -18.64 -7.07 -13.72
CA PRO A 261 -18.20 -5.68 -13.87
C PRO A 261 -17.33 -5.24 -12.69
N THR A 262 -16.42 -4.30 -12.94
CA THR A 262 -15.61 -3.64 -11.90
C THR A 262 -16.22 -2.27 -11.62
N ASP A 263 -17.29 -2.28 -10.85
CA ASP A 263 -18.09 -1.12 -10.46
C ASP A 263 -18.03 -0.90 -8.93
N TRP A 264 -18.95 -0.08 -8.40
CA TRP A 264 -19.04 0.20 -6.98
C TRP A 264 -19.29 -1.05 -6.14
N ALA A 265 -20.13 -1.99 -6.61
CA ALA A 265 -20.46 -3.20 -5.88
C ALA A 265 -19.23 -4.10 -5.74
N PHE A 266 -18.47 -4.27 -6.82
CA PHE A 266 -17.18 -4.95 -6.77
C PHE A 266 -16.19 -4.26 -5.82
N ALA A 267 -16.05 -2.93 -5.93
CA ALA A 267 -15.08 -2.17 -5.13
C ALA A 267 -15.40 -2.16 -3.62
N THR A 268 -16.68 -2.25 -3.26
CA THR A 268 -17.14 -2.23 -1.86
C THR A 268 -17.45 -3.62 -1.29
N GLY A 269 -17.33 -4.67 -2.10
CA GLY A 269 -17.58 -6.04 -1.66
C GLY A 269 -19.05 -6.32 -1.32
N LEU A 270 -19.99 -5.71 -2.07
CA LEU A 270 -21.41 -5.97 -1.85
C LEU A 270 -21.78 -7.44 -2.14
N PRO A 271 -22.76 -8.00 -1.40
CA PRO A 271 -23.61 -7.35 -0.40
C PRO A 271 -22.99 -7.23 1.01
N SER A 272 -21.93 -7.98 1.30
CA SER A 272 -21.36 -8.07 2.66
C SER A 272 -20.63 -6.80 3.12
N GLY A 273 -20.14 -6.00 2.16
CA GLY A 273 -19.39 -4.79 2.43
C GLY A 273 -17.94 -5.04 2.83
N LEU A 274 -17.22 -3.95 3.14
CA LEU A 274 -15.80 -4.01 3.52
C LEU A 274 -15.57 -4.43 4.98
N ILE A 275 -16.53 -4.22 5.88
CA ILE A 275 -16.32 -4.38 7.34
C ILE A 275 -16.68 -5.79 7.82
N HIS A 276 -17.82 -6.31 7.37
CA HIS A 276 -18.43 -7.49 7.96
C HIS A 276 -18.01 -8.81 7.31
N ASP A 277 -17.31 -8.77 6.18
CA ASP A 277 -16.81 -9.98 5.53
C ASP A 277 -15.36 -10.28 5.91
N SER A 278 -15.12 -11.52 6.33
CA SER A 278 -13.81 -12.01 6.77
C SER A 278 -12.72 -11.89 5.70
N TRP A 279 -13.09 -11.98 4.42
CA TRP A 279 -12.18 -11.70 3.33
C TRP A 279 -12.04 -10.18 3.20
N ASN A 280 -13.13 -9.47 2.92
CA ASN A 280 -13.13 -8.08 2.45
C ASN A 280 -12.48 -7.09 3.43
N ILE A 281 -12.42 -7.37 4.73
CA ILE A 281 -11.80 -6.46 5.70
C ILE A 281 -10.36 -6.08 5.34
N ARG A 282 -9.62 -6.94 4.66
CA ARG A 282 -8.26 -6.61 4.20
C ARG A 282 -8.21 -5.53 3.11
N LEU A 283 -9.32 -5.32 2.38
CA LEU A 283 -9.43 -4.29 1.36
C LEU A 283 -9.43 -2.89 1.97
N LEU A 284 -9.95 -2.72 3.20
CA LEU A 284 -10.03 -1.42 3.86
C LEU A 284 -8.64 -0.78 4.05
N PRO A 285 -7.67 -1.38 4.76
CA PRO A 285 -6.32 -0.82 4.88
C PRO A 285 -5.59 -0.79 3.53
N HIS A 286 -5.84 -1.75 2.63
CA HIS A 286 -5.26 -1.76 1.28
C HIS A 286 -5.67 -0.53 0.46
N TYR A 287 -6.96 -0.20 0.37
CA TYR A 287 -7.45 0.97 -0.35
C TYR A 287 -7.08 2.27 0.35
N ALA A 288 -7.23 2.33 1.68
CA ALA A 288 -6.89 3.52 2.45
C ALA A 288 -5.43 3.93 2.23
N LEU A 289 -4.50 2.97 2.36
CA LEU A 289 -3.08 3.21 2.16
C LEU A 289 -2.73 3.37 0.69
N GLY A 290 -3.44 2.70 -0.23
CA GLY A 290 -3.28 2.90 -1.68
C GLY A 290 -3.53 4.34 -2.10
N VAL A 291 -4.68 4.90 -1.72
CA VAL A 291 -5.03 6.31 -1.98
C VAL A 291 -4.06 7.25 -1.28
N PHE A 292 -3.77 7.02 0.00
CA PHE A 292 -2.85 7.85 0.76
C PHE A 292 -1.46 7.87 0.12
N PHE A 293 -0.87 6.71 -0.17
CA PHE A 293 0.48 6.63 -0.70
C PHE A 293 0.56 7.12 -2.13
N VAL A 294 -0.44 6.92 -2.99
CA VAL A 294 -0.34 7.40 -4.39
C VAL A 294 -0.29 8.93 -4.44
N LEU A 295 -1.16 9.60 -3.66
CA LEU A 295 -1.17 11.06 -3.58
C LEU A 295 0.09 11.61 -2.89
N ALA A 296 0.48 11.04 -1.75
CA ALA A 296 1.67 11.47 -1.03
C ALA A 296 2.98 11.17 -1.81
N HIS A 297 3.00 10.12 -2.64
CA HIS A 297 4.12 9.82 -3.53
C HIS A 297 4.26 10.87 -4.64
N LEU A 298 3.13 11.32 -5.23
CA LEU A 298 3.12 12.43 -6.18
C LEU A 298 3.65 13.72 -5.53
N CYS A 299 3.22 14.03 -4.30
CA CYS A 299 3.77 15.17 -3.54
C CYS A 299 5.27 15.03 -3.25
N SER A 300 5.75 13.80 -3.02
CA SER A 300 7.18 13.51 -2.85
C SER A 300 7.96 13.75 -4.16
N GLY A 301 7.40 13.33 -5.30
CA GLY A 301 7.94 13.64 -6.63
C GLY A 301 7.99 15.15 -6.89
N LEU A 302 6.90 15.87 -6.59
CA LEU A 302 6.85 17.33 -6.71
C LEU A 302 7.92 18.00 -5.83
N ARG A 303 8.10 17.56 -4.58
CA ARG A 303 9.16 18.06 -3.71
C ARG A 303 10.55 17.90 -4.36
N VAL A 304 10.82 16.74 -4.97
CA VAL A 304 12.09 16.51 -5.70
C VAL A 304 12.25 17.49 -6.86
N VAL A 305 11.19 17.73 -7.64
CA VAL A 305 11.20 18.70 -8.75
C VAL A 305 11.42 20.12 -8.25
N MET A 306 10.70 20.55 -7.20
CA MET A 306 10.85 21.88 -6.59
C MET A 306 12.29 22.15 -6.15
N LEU A 307 12.90 21.19 -5.44
CA LEU A 307 14.28 21.31 -4.98
C LEU A 307 15.27 21.35 -6.14
N ALA A 308 15.04 20.57 -7.21
CA ALA A 308 15.87 20.60 -8.42
C ALA A 308 15.81 21.94 -9.17
N HIS A 309 14.72 22.70 -9.03
CA HIS A 309 14.54 24.02 -9.64
C HIS A 309 14.80 25.18 -8.66
N GLY A 310 15.55 24.94 -7.57
CA GLY A 310 16.02 25.99 -6.68
C GLY A 310 14.99 26.53 -5.68
N VAL A 311 13.83 25.86 -5.51
CA VAL A 311 12.87 26.26 -4.48
C VAL A 311 13.45 26.04 -3.08
N LYS A 312 13.26 27.01 -2.19
CA LYS A 312 13.76 26.96 -0.80
C LYS A 312 13.24 25.72 -0.07
N VAL A 313 14.13 25.01 0.63
CA VAL A 313 13.81 23.77 1.38
C VAL A 313 12.60 23.91 2.32
N PRO A 314 12.44 24.99 3.12
CA PRO A 314 11.27 25.15 3.98
C PRO A 314 9.95 25.19 3.20
N LEU A 315 9.93 25.84 2.03
CA LEU A 315 8.74 25.92 1.19
C LEU A 315 8.42 24.56 0.57
N ALA A 316 9.42 23.87 0.00
CA ALA A 316 9.24 22.52 -0.54
C ALA A 316 8.74 21.52 0.52
N ASN A 317 9.24 21.62 1.76
CA ASN A 317 8.77 20.80 2.88
C ASN A 317 7.34 21.15 3.31
N ARG A 318 6.96 22.43 3.31
CA ARG A 318 5.58 22.85 3.61
C ARG A 318 4.60 22.29 2.57
N CYS A 319 4.89 22.46 1.28
CA CYS A 319 4.08 21.90 0.20
C CYS A 319 3.92 20.38 0.35
N TRP A 320 4.99 19.67 0.71
CA TRP A 320 4.95 18.23 0.96
C TRP A 320 4.02 17.88 2.13
N TRP A 321 4.14 18.54 3.28
CA TRP A 321 3.28 18.28 4.44
C TRP A 321 1.81 18.62 4.18
N THR A 322 1.51 19.71 3.49
CA THR A 322 0.16 20.04 3.05
C THR A 322 -0.40 18.95 2.14
N GLY A 323 0.39 18.47 1.17
CA GLY A 323 0.00 17.37 0.29
C GLY A 323 -0.27 16.06 1.04
N VAL A 324 0.57 15.71 2.02
CA VAL A 324 0.37 14.54 2.88
C VAL A 324 -0.92 14.65 3.69
N LEU A 325 -1.20 15.82 4.29
CA LEU A 325 -2.44 16.05 5.04
C LEU A 325 -3.68 15.90 4.14
N LEU A 326 -3.67 16.50 2.95
CA LEU A 326 -4.74 16.35 1.97
C LEU A 326 -4.93 14.88 1.54
N SER A 327 -3.82 14.14 1.38
CA SER A 327 -3.86 12.72 1.03
C SER A 327 -4.56 11.88 2.11
N ILE A 328 -4.34 12.20 3.39
CA ILE A 328 -5.04 11.56 4.52
C ILE A 328 -6.53 11.88 4.46
N LEU A 329 -6.89 13.15 4.32
CA LEU A 329 -8.30 13.58 4.29
C LEU A 329 -9.07 12.92 3.14
N ILE A 330 -8.49 12.86 1.94
CA ILE A 330 -9.10 12.22 0.77
C ILE A 330 -9.24 10.71 0.99
N SER A 331 -8.19 10.06 1.52
CA SER A 331 -8.24 8.62 1.82
C SER A 331 -9.34 8.28 2.82
N VAL A 332 -9.43 9.04 3.92
CA VAL A 332 -10.49 8.86 4.93
C VAL A 332 -11.86 9.09 4.31
N ALA A 333 -12.04 10.16 3.54
CA ALA A 333 -13.31 10.48 2.89
C ALA A 333 -13.78 9.33 1.96
N ILE A 334 -12.88 8.79 1.13
CA ILE A 334 -13.20 7.64 0.25
C ILE A 334 -13.58 6.42 1.09
N ILE A 335 -12.80 6.07 2.11
CA ILE A 335 -13.07 4.89 2.93
C ILE A 335 -14.40 5.02 3.67
N CYS A 336 -14.70 6.19 4.24
CA CYS A 336 -16.01 6.45 4.84
C CYS A 336 -17.14 6.22 3.84
N GLY A 337 -17.02 6.73 2.60
CA GLY A 337 -17.98 6.48 1.53
C GLY A 337 -18.12 4.99 1.19
N MET A 338 -17.01 4.28 1.04
CA MET A 338 -17.00 2.84 0.74
C MET A 338 -17.57 1.99 1.88
N THR A 339 -17.52 2.47 3.12
CA THR A 339 -18.13 1.82 4.30
C THR A 339 -19.54 2.30 4.63
N GLY A 340 -20.13 3.15 3.79
CA GLY A 340 -21.56 3.50 3.85
C GLY A 340 -21.90 4.93 4.27
N LEU A 341 -20.93 5.80 4.59
CA LEU A 341 -21.22 7.22 4.84
C LEU A 341 -21.74 7.88 3.56
N ARG A 342 -22.82 8.66 3.67
CA ARG A 342 -23.36 9.51 2.59
C ARG A 342 -23.47 10.94 3.10
N LEU A 343 -23.18 11.91 2.24
CA LEU A 343 -23.26 13.35 2.55
C LEU A 343 -24.63 13.96 2.22
N ALA A 344 -25.48 13.23 1.49
CA ALA A 344 -26.84 13.61 1.13
C ALA A 344 -27.73 12.37 1.09
#